data_AF-H0EYQ0-F1
#
_entry.id   AF-H0EYQ0-F1
#
_cell.length_a   1.000
_cell.length_b   1.000
_cell.length_c   1.000
_cell.angle_alpha   90.00
_cell.angle_beta   90.00
_cell.angle_gamma   90.00
#
_symmetry.space_group_name_H-M   'P 1'
#
loop_
_entity.id
_entity.type
_entity.pdbx_description
1 polymer ?
#
loop_
_entity_poly.entity_id
_entity_poly.type
_entity_poly.pdbx_seq_one_letter_code
_entity_poly.pdbx_strand_id
1 'polypeptide(L)'
;MYERGKAFGYPFNEVFATIPAGTKVWHNRLQYWPTKPWNSRGGLVTIAGDAAHPMTFHRGQGLNNAITDAADFLVHLREMKEHTPAELKAAVRRYETELWPRGNEAVLASHENTNAVHDWNTMMSSPLFTEGLAKDKKEAEEAIAVAI
;
A
#
# COMPACT_ATOMS: atom_id res chain seq x y z
N MET A 1 26.10 1.66 9.49
CA MET A 1 25.39 0.37 9.28
C MET A 1 26.23 -0.81 9.73
N TYR A 2 27.51 -0.88 9.37
CA TYR A 2 28.44 -1.93 9.85
C TYR A 2 28.29 -2.27 11.34
N GLU A 3 28.41 -1.28 12.23
CA GLU A 3 28.28 -1.50 13.68
C GLU A 3 26.92 -2.06 14.12
N ARG A 4 25.83 -1.66 13.45
CA ARG A 4 24.49 -2.22 13.73
C ARG A 4 24.34 -3.65 13.21
N GLY A 5 25.03 -3.98 12.12
CA GLY A 5 25.03 -5.30 11.51
C GLY A 5 25.62 -6.41 12.37
N LYS A 6 26.56 -6.07 13.27
CA LYS A 6 27.22 -7.04 14.17
C LYS A 6 26.27 -7.76 15.11
N ALA A 7 25.12 -7.17 15.42
CA ALA A 7 24.11 -7.78 16.29
C ALA A 7 23.31 -8.90 15.60
N PHE A 8 23.39 -9.02 14.27
CA PHE A 8 22.68 -10.05 13.53
C PHE A 8 23.51 -11.34 13.43
N GLY A 9 22.84 -12.47 13.22
CA GLY A 9 23.49 -13.75 12.92
C GLY A 9 23.89 -13.88 11.44
N TYR A 10 24.63 -14.93 11.12
CA TYR A 10 24.92 -15.32 9.73
C TYR A 10 23.61 -15.63 8.98
N PRO A 11 23.45 -15.19 7.71
CA PRO A 11 24.44 -14.49 6.86
C PRO A 11 24.36 -12.95 6.94
N PHE A 12 23.44 -12.39 7.71
CA PHE A 12 23.15 -10.95 7.66
C PHE A 12 24.31 -10.09 8.16
N ASN A 13 25.03 -10.51 9.21
CA ASN A 13 26.21 -9.80 9.68
C ASN A 13 27.32 -9.69 8.61
N GLU A 14 27.55 -10.73 7.80
CA GLU A 14 28.53 -10.70 6.70
C GLU A 14 28.09 -9.75 5.59
N VAL A 15 26.79 -9.74 5.25
CA VAL A 15 26.24 -8.78 4.29
C VAL A 15 26.50 -7.35 4.75
N PHE A 16 26.30 -7.02 6.03
CA PHE A 16 26.65 -5.69 6.56
C PHE A 16 28.15 -5.42 6.57
N ALA A 17 28.99 -6.44 6.73
CA ALA A 17 30.46 -6.33 6.74
C ALA A 17 31.06 -6.02 5.36
N THR A 18 30.39 -6.42 4.27
CA THR A 18 30.86 -6.17 2.91
C THR A 18 30.52 -4.77 2.39
N ILE A 19 29.68 -4.00 3.09
CA ILE A 19 29.33 -2.63 2.70
C ILE A 19 30.57 -1.72 2.85
N PRO A 20 31.05 -1.05 1.77
CA PRO A 20 32.22 -0.19 1.83
C PRO A 20 32.08 0.95 2.84
N ALA A 21 33.19 1.31 3.49
CA ALA A 21 33.24 2.48 4.38
C ALA A 21 32.87 3.76 3.61
N GLY A 22 32.09 4.64 4.23
CA GLY A 22 31.60 5.87 3.61
C GLY A 22 30.38 5.70 2.69
N THR A 23 29.85 4.47 2.52
CA THR A 23 28.59 4.25 1.78
C THR A 23 27.48 5.11 2.38
N LYS A 24 26.83 5.91 1.53
CA LYS A 24 25.70 6.74 1.94
C LYS A 24 24.53 5.83 2.28
N VAL A 25 24.07 5.90 3.51
CA VAL A 25 22.93 5.13 4.00
C VAL A 25 21.79 6.09 4.30
N TRP A 26 20.63 5.78 3.73
CA TRP A 26 19.40 6.48 4.02
C TRP A 26 18.65 5.72 5.11
N HIS A 27 18.17 6.45 6.10
CA HIS A 27 17.33 5.89 7.15
C HIS A 27 15.99 6.60 7.07
N ASN A 28 14.96 5.86 6.66
CA ASN A 28 13.59 6.35 6.73
C ASN A 28 12.89 5.70 7.93
N ARG A 29 12.15 6.49 8.70
CA ARG A 29 11.28 5.92 9.74
C ARG A 29 10.02 5.40 9.07
N LEU A 30 9.61 4.19 9.44
CA LEU A 30 8.31 3.67 9.05
C LEU A 30 7.23 4.58 9.62
N GLN A 31 6.45 5.17 8.72
CA GLN A 31 5.33 6.05 9.02
C GLN A 31 4.15 5.56 8.18
N TYR A 32 2.95 5.67 8.72
CA TYR A 32 1.73 5.39 8.00
C TYR A 32 0.63 6.32 8.49
N TRP A 33 -0.37 6.58 7.64
CA TRP A 33 -1.52 7.40 7.99
C TRP A 33 -2.79 6.76 7.44
N PRO A 34 -3.67 6.20 8.29
CA PRO A 34 -4.94 5.68 7.83
C PRO A 34 -5.74 6.80 7.16
N THR A 35 -6.04 6.60 5.87
CA THR A 35 -6.72 7.60 5.05
C THR A 35 -8.02 8.05 5.68
N LYS A 36 -8.26 9.35 5.66
CA LYS A 36 -9.48 9.99 6.17
C LYS A 36 -10.01 10.96 5.13
N PRO A 37 -11.33 11.22 5.12
CA PRO A 37 -11.87 12.26 4.27
C PRO A 37 -11.18 13.61 4.50
N TRP A 38 -10.94 14.34 3.42
CA TRP A 38 -10.37 15.69 3.44
C TRP A 38 -11.32 16.71 2.81
N ASN A 39 -11.03 17.98 3.02
CA ASN A 39 -11.75 19.07 2.38
C ASN A 39 -11.12 19.40 1.02
N SER A 40 -11.82 19.03 -0.07
CA SER A 40 -11.36 19.25 -1.44
C SER A 40 -11.48 20.69 -1.95
N ARG A 41 -11.81 21.64 -1.06
CA ARG A 41 -11.98 23.07 -1.39
C ARG A 41 -12.96 23.28 -2.56
N GLY A 42 -14.04 22.51 -2.56
CA GLY A 42 -15.04 22.53 -3.63
C GLY A 42 -14.60 21.82 -4.91
N GLY A 43 -13.70 20.84 -4.82
CA GLY A 43 -13.18 20.09 -5.97
C GLY A 43 -11.99 20.74 -6.68
N LEU A 44 -11.41 21.80 -6.12
CA LEU A 44 -10.25 22.47 -6.69
C LEU A 44 -8.92 21.89 -6.20
N VAL A 45 -8.96 21.11 -5.12
CA VAL A 45 -7.79 20.46 -4.54
C VAL A 45 -8.17 19.03 -4.20
N THR A 46 -7.34 18.07 -4.61
CA THR A 46 -7.44 16.67 -4.18
C THR A 46 -6.04 16.08 -4.01
N ILE A 47 -5.93 14.91 -3.41
CA ILE A 47 -4.64 14.24 -3.13
C ILE A 47 -4.70 12.78 -3.60
N ALA A 48 -3.54 12.24 -3.96
CA ALA A 48 -3.35 10.89 -4.50
C ALA A 48 -2.03 10.29 -4.01
N GLY A 49 -1.85 8.98 -4.15
CA GLY A 49 -0.62 8.28 -3.79
C GLY A 49 -0.27 8.45 -2.30
N ASP A 50 1.03 8.54 -2.02
CA ASP A 50 1.54 8.70 -0.65
C ASP A 50 1.03 9.96 0.06
N ALA A 51 0.52 10.96 -0.65
CA ALA A 51 -0.11 12.12 0.00
C ALA A 51 -1.47 11.74 0.61
N ALA A 52 -2.20 10.82 -0.02
CA ALA A 52 -3.51 10.37 0.42
C ALA A 52 -3.42 9.21 1.43
N HIS A 53 -2.55 8.24 1.17
CA HIS A 53 -2.49 6.96 1.88
C HIS A 53 -1.05 6.47 2.11
N PRO A 54 -0.18 7.25 2.79
CA PRO A 54 1.17 6.79 3.05
C PRO A 54 1.13 5.52 3.92
N MET A 55 1.79 4.47 3.43
CA MET A 55 1.74 3.12 4.00
C MET A 55 3.15 2.53 4.13
N THR A 56 3.28 1.50 4.95
CA THR A 56 4.55 0.79 5.11
C THR A 56 4.85 -0.10 3.90
N PHE A 57 6.14 -0.30 3.59
CA PHE A 57 6.56 -0.91 2.33
C PHE A 57 6.46 -2.45 2.29
N HIS A 58 6.22 -3.13 3.41
CA HIS A 58 6.33 -4.60 3.50
C HIS A 58 5.34 -5.36 2.61
N ARG A 59 4.22 -4.75 2.23
CA ARG A 59 3.24 -5.34 1.30
C ARG A 59 3.52 -4.99 -0.17
N GLY A 60 4.43 -4.03 -0.42
CA GLY A 60 4.77 -3.56 -1.76
C GLY A 60 3.64 -2.86 -2.54
N GLN A 61 2.60 -2.36 -1.86
CA GLN A 61 1.38 -1.87 -2.51
C GLN A 61 1.30 -0.36 -2.77
N GLY A 62 2.30 0.42 -2.35
CA GLY A 62 2.26 1.88 -2.50
C GLY A 62 2.13 2.34 -3.95
N LEU A 63 2.98 1.82 -4.84
CA LEU A 63 2.95 2.18 -6.27
C LEU A 63 1.64 1.76 -6.95
N ASN A 64 1.16 0.54 -6.66
CA ASN A 64 -0.09 0.05 -7.24
C ASN A 64 -1.26 0.97 -6.87
N ASN A 65 -1.37 1.36 -5.59
CA ASN A 65 -2.42 2.30 -5.16
C ASN A 65 -2.26 3.68 -5.83
N ALA A 66 -1.03 4.21 -5.94
CA ALA A 66 -0.80 5.49 -6.60
C ALA A 66 -1.17 5.47 -8.10
N ILE A 67 -0.89 4.38 -8.81
CA ILE A 67 -1.29 4.21 -10.21
C ILE A 67 -2.81 4.13 -10.33
N THR A 68 -3.46 3.33 -9.48
CA THR A 68 -4.93 3.24 -9.43
C THR A 68 -5.56 4.60 -9.18
N ASP A 69 -5.03 5.39 -8.24
CA ASP A 69 -5.54 6.74 -7.98
C ASP A 69 -5.49 7.65 -9.21
N ALA A 70 -4.36 7.66 -9.92
CA ALA A 70 -4.20 8.48 -11.11
C ALA A 70 -5.13 8.02 -12.24
N ALA A 71 -5.31 6.71 -12.40
CA ALA A 71 -6.20 6.13 -13.40
C ALA A 71 -7.67 6.43 -13.08
N ASP A 72 -8.12 6.15 -11.85
CA ASP A 72 -9.49 6.39 -11.39
C ASP A 72 -9.84 7.88 -11.51
N PHE A 73 -8.93 8.77 -11.08
CA PHE A 73 -9.16 10.20 -11.18
C PHE A 73 -9.34 10.64 -12.65
N LEU A 74 -8.51 10.12 -13.56
CA LEU A 74 -8.64 10.40 -14.98
C LEU A 74 -9.96 9.87 -15.57
N VAL A 75 -10.45 8.71 -15.13
CA VAL A 75 -11.77 8.19 -15.53
C VAL A 75 -12.87 9.17 -15.12
N HIS A 76 -12.91 9.57 -13.84
CA HIS A 76 -13.93 10.49 -13.34
C HIS A 76 -13.91 11.86 -14.04
N LEU A 77 -12.73 12.37 -14.39
CA LEU A 77 -12.58 13.60 -15.15
C LEU A 77 -13.06 13.46 -16.60
N ARG A 78 -12.82 12.31 -17.25
CA ARG A 78 -13.24 12.06 -18.64
C ARG A 78 -14.76 11.87 -18.79
N GLU A 79 -15.44 11.48 -17.72
CA GLU A 79 -16.89 11.34 -17.70
C GLU A 79 -17.63 12.68 -17.58
N MET A 80 -16.91 13.77 -17.34
CA MET A 80 -17.50 15.11 -17.35
C MET A 80 -18.05 15.43 -18.74
N LYS A 81 -19.33 15.78 -18.81
CA LYS A 81 -20.03 16.16 -20.04
C LYS A 81 -19.77 17.62 -20.39
N GLU A 82 -19.75 18.48 -19.39
CA GLU A 82 -19.45 19.89 -19.49
C GLU A 82 -18.27 20.23 -18.56
N HIS A 83 -17.34 21.06 -19.03
CA HIS A 83 -16.18 21.46 -18.23
C HIS A 83 -16.53 22.63 -17.30
N THR A 84 -17.54 22.44 -16.46
CA THR A 84 -18.01 23.44 -15.49
C THR A 84 -17.43 23.20 -14.09
N PRO A 85 -17.35 24.23 -13.23
CA PRO A 85 -16.90 24.04 -11.84
C PRO A 85 -17.76 23.05 -11.03
N ALA A 86 -19.07 23.02 -11.29
CA ALA A 86 -19.99 22.10 -10.59
C ALA A 86 -19.72 20.64 -10.97
N GLU A 87 -19.45 20.38 -12.25
CA GLU A 87 -19.18 19.04 -12.73
C GLU A 87 -17.78 18.56 -12.34
N LEU A 88 -16.77 19.44 -12.35
CA LEU A 88 -15.45 19.15 -11.78
C LEU A 88 -15.56 18.75 -10.31
N LYS A 89 -16.32 19.51 -9.52
CA LYS A 89 -16.56 19.20 -8.11
C LYS A 89 -17.21 17.83 -7.92
N ALA A 90 -18.16 17.48 -8.79
CA ALA A 90 -18.81 16.17 -8.74
C ALA A 90 -17.84 15.03 -9.12
N ALA A 91 -17.02 15.21 -10.16
CA ALA A 91 -16.01 14.24 -10.60
C ALA A 91 -14.95 13.98 -9.51
N VAL A 92 -14.39 15.05 -8.95
CA VAL A 92 -13.43 14.95 -7.82
C VAL A 92 -14.08 14.27 -6.62
N ARG A 93 -15.35 14.58 -6.32
CA ARG A 93 -16.05 13.95 -5.20
C ARG A 93 -16.20 12.44 -5.40
N ARG A 94 -16.54 11.97 -6.61
CA ARG A 94 -16.66 10.53 -6.90
C ARG A 94 -15.33 9.82 -6.66
N TYR A 95 -14.26 10.33 -7.26
CA TYR A 95 -12.89 9.86 -7.05
C TYR A 95 -12.53 9.76 -5.57
N GLU A 96 -12.76 10.84 -4.80
CA GLU A 96 -12.41 10.89 -3.39
C GLU A 96 -13.21 9.87 -2.56
N THR A 97 -14.51 9.74 -2.82
CA THR A 97 -15.37 8.81 -2.07
C THR A 97 -15.03 7.35 -2.30
N GLU A 98 -14.49 7.02 -3.48
CA GLU A 98 -13.98 5.68 -3.78
C GLU A 98 -12.59 5.46 -3.19
N LEU A 99 -11.71 6.46 -3.28
CA LEU A 99 -10.34 6.37 -2.79
C LEU A 99 -10.29 6.25 -1.26
N TRP A 100 -11.06 7.04 -0.51
CA TRP A 100 -10.94 7.08 0.96
C TRP A 100 -11.01 5.71 1.65
N PRO A 101 -12.03 4.87 1.41
CA PRO A 101 -12.08 3.55 2.03
C PRO A 101 -10.94 2.65 1.55
N ARG A 102 -10.67 2.62 0.23
CA ARG A 102 -9.59 1.81 -0.36
C ARG A 102 -8.21 2.17 0.23
N GLY A 103 -7.91 3.45 0.30
CA GLY A 103 -6.67 3.96 0.87
C GLY A 103 -6.56 3.70 2.37
N ASN A 104 -7.69 3.72 3.11
CA ASN A 104 -7.68 3.40 4.54
C ASN A 104 -7.34 1.92 4.74
N GLU A 105 -8.02 1.04 4.01
CA GLU A 105 -7.79 -0.41 4.04
C GLU A 105 -6.35 -0.76 3.64
N ALA A 106 -5.84 -0.20 2.55
CA ALA A 106 -4.48 -0.45 2.07
C ALA A 106 -3.42 -0.08 3.12
N VAL A 107 -3.61 1.04 3.83
CA VAL A 107 -2.72 1.48 4.90
C VAL A 107 -2.76 0.52 6.09
N LEU A 108 -3.96 0.18 6.57
CA LEU A 108 -4.13 -0.72 7.72
C LEU A 108 -3.58 -2.12 7.43
N ALA A 109 -3.92 -2.68 6.26
CA ALA A 109 -3.43 -3.99 5.85
C ALA A 109 -1.89 -4.01 5.69
N SER A 110 -1.28 -2.92 5.26
CA SER A 110 0.19 -2.79 5.19
C SER A 110 0.82 -2.70 6.59
N HIS A 111 0.17 -2.00 7.52
CA HIS A 111 0.58 -1.92 8.91
C HIS A 111 0.50 -3.30 9.61
N GLU A 112 -0.60 -4.02 9.43
CA GLU A 112 -0.77 -5.38 9.96
C GLU A 112 0.29 -6.32 9.41
N ASN A 113 0.51 -6.32 8.10
CA ASN A 113 1.57 -7.11 7.47
C ASN A 113 2.96 -6.74 8.01
N THR A 114 3.21 -5.45 8.27
CA THR A 114 4.47 -5.00 8.89
C THR A 114 4.68 -5.62 10.26
N ASN A 115 3.64 -5.64 11.11
CA ASN A 115 3.75 -6.26 12.42
C ASN A 115 3.91 -7.79 12.30
N ALA A 116 3.16 -8.43 11.41
CA ALA A 116 3.20 -9.87 11.20
C ALA A 116 4.58 -10.38 10.76
N VAL A 117 5.27 -9.70 9.83
CA VAL A 117 6.60 -10.13 9.36
C VAL A 117 7.73 -9.87 10.37
N HIS A 118 7.48 -9.07 11.41
CA HIS A 118 8.44 -8.81 12.49
C HIS A 118 8.13 -9.60 13.77
N ASP A 119 6.99 -10.30 13.85
CA ASP A 119 6.66 -11.20 14.94
C ASP A 119 6.81 -12.66 14.48
N TRP A 120 7.78 -13.36 15.07
CA TRP A 120 8.14 -14.72 14.65
C TRP A 120 6.96 -15.68 14.70
N ASN A 121 6.18 -15.65 15.79
CA ASN A 121 5.07 -16.57 15.98
C ASN A 121 3.96 -16.32 14.96
N THR A 122 3.62 -15.05 14.75
CA THR A 122 2.62 -14.63 13.75
C THR A 122 3.05 -15.01 12.35
N MET A 123 4.30 -14.71 11.96
CA MET A 123 4.86 -15.07 10.66
C MET A 123 4.79 -16.59 10.42
N MET A 124 5.24 -17.40 11.39
CA MET A 124 5.24 -18.85 11.27
C MET A 124 3.85 -19.47 11.23
N SER A 125 2.83 -18.76 11.76
CA SER A 125 1.43 -19.17 11.67
C SER A 125 0.72 -18.73 10.39
N SER A 126 1.38 -17.94 9.53
CA SER A 126 0.75 -17.41 8.33
C SER A 126 0.52 -18.49 7.26
N PRO A 127 -0.48 -18.34 6.38
CA PRO A 127 -0.74 -19.27 5.28
C PRO A 127 0.48 -19.57 4.41
N LEU A 128 1.36 -18.57 4.23
CA LEU A 128 2.61 -18.76 3.49
C LEU A 128 3.49 -19.87 4.08
N PHE A 129 3.52 -20.03 5.40
CA PHE A 129 4.33 -21.04 6.09
C PHE A 129 3.56 -22.33 6.40
N THR A 130 2.25 -22.25 6.63
CA THR A 130 1.43 -23.42 6.96
C THR A 130 0.92 -24.16 5.72
N GLU A 131 0.64 -23.45 4.63
CA GLU A 131 -0.01 -23.96 3.42
C GLU A 131 0.84 -23.75 2.16
N GLY A 132 1.79 -22.80 2.19
CA GLY A 132 2.67 -22.50 1.07
C GLY A 132 1.98 -21.63 0.00
N LEU A 133 2.42 -21.76 -1.25
CA LEU A 133 1.82 -21.07 -2.41
C LEU A 133 0.78 -21.93 -3.13
N ALA A 134 0.28 -22.98 -2.48
CA ALA A 134 -0.78 -23.81 -3.05
C ALA A 134 -2.05 -22.95 -3.20
N LYS A 135 -2.71 -23.02 -4.36
CA LYS A 135 -3.98 -22.32 -4.57
C LYS A 135 -5.01 -22.81 -3.58
N ASP A 136 -5.73 -21.86 -2.99
CA ASP A 136 -6.86 -22.14 -2.12
C ASP A 136 -7.91 -22.95 -2.88
N LYS A 137 -8.24 -24.16 -2.40
CA LYS A 137 -9.24 -25.01 -3.05
C LYS A 137 -10.62 -24.36 -3.07
N LYS A 138 -10.90 -23.49 -2.08
CA LYS A 138 -12.14 -22.71 -1.99
C LYS A 138 -12.30 -21.69 -3.11
N GLU A 139 -11.25 -20.93 -3.44
CA GLU A 139 -11.31 -19.96 -4.56
C GLU A 139 -11.52 -20.67 -5.90
N ALA A 140 -10.94 -21.86 -6.09
CA ALA A 140 -11.18 -22.65 -7.29
C ALA A 140 -12.62 -23.17 -7.38
N GLU A 141 -13.22 -23.59 -6.26
CA GLU A 141 -14.60 -24.06 -6.21
C GLU A 141 -15.62 -22.92 -6.37
N GLU A 142 -15.38 -21.75 -5.75
CA GLU A 142 -16.23 -20.56 -5.88
C GLU A 142 -16.15 -19.95 -7.28
N ALA A 143 -14.97 -19.88 -7.90
CA ALA A 143 -14.81 -19.42 -9.28
C ALA A 143 -15.51 -20.34 -10.29
N ILE A 144 -15.55 -21.66 -10.03
CA ILE A 144 -16.31 -22.62 -10.84
C ILE A 144 -17.82 -22.45 -10.62
N ALA A 145 -18.27 -22.21 -9.39
CA ALA A 145 -19.68 -22.02 -9.06
C ALA A 145 -20.28 -20.73 -9.62
N VAL A 146 -19.47 -19.67 -9.79
CA VAL A 146 -19.91 -18.39 -10.41
C VAL A 146 -19.88 -18.46 -11.95
N ALA A 147 -19.17 -19.43 -12.52
CA ALA A 147 -19.06 -19.62 -13.98
C ALA A 147 -20.11 -20.58 -14.57
N ILE A 148 -21.00 -21.15 -13.76
CA ILE A 148 -22.12 -22.04 -14.14
C ILE A 148 -23.44 -21.30 -13.92
#